data_AF-A0A7X5QHG8-F1
#
_entry.id   AF-A0A7X5QHG8-F1
#
_cell.length_a   1.000
_cell.length_b   1.000
_cell.length_c   1.000
_cell.angle_alpha   90.00
_cell.angle_beta   90.00
_cell.angle_gamma   90.00
#
_symmetry.space_group_name_H-M   'P 1'
#
loop_
_entity.id
_entity.type
_entity.pdbx_description
1 polymer ?
#
loop_
_entity_poly.entity_id
_entity_poly.type
_entity_poly.pdbx_seq_one_letter_code
_entity_poly.pdbx_strand_id
1 'polypeptide(L)'
;MSGFQRIMNNDLPLGVAGDFASANPHFSVVAGEGQFKSGSEGVTVGLFAWADDKGLVSNKKTDGAIMGFVHRNNQAIIDQYGAEASMKIPKGREVTLMSGGDYFVVLTAGGKLGQFIVADVDTGEAKAVDKIDPEDKAFEPTKFRVAKTVTSGLTKMSSSL
;
A
#
# COMPACT_ATOMS: atom_id res chain seq x y z
N MET A 1 37.37 22.79 -8.09
CA MET A 1 36.86 22.43 -6.74
C MET A 1 35.51 21.72 -6.89
N SER A 2 35.52 20.38 -6.93
CA SER A 2 34.31 19.53 -7.06
C SER A 2 34.06 18.67 -5.80
N GLY A 3 34.71 19.00 -4.68
CA GLY A 3 34.79 18.13 -3.50
C GLY A 3 33.90 18.51 -2.31
N PHE A 4 33.11 19.59 -2.40
CA PHE A 4 32.22 20.00 -1.31
C PHE A 4 30.77 19.69 -1.65
N GLN A 5 30.06 19.12 -0.67
CA GLN A 5 28.63 18.82 -0.76
C GLN A 5 27.86 20.11 -1.08
N ARG A 6 27.09 20.08 -2.19
CA ARG A 6 26.34 21.25 -2.69
C ARG A 6 24.86 21.25 -2.33
N ILE A 7 24.35 20.12 -1.85
CA ILE A 7 22.94 19.94 -1.50
C ILE A 7 22.89 19.18 -0.18
N MET A 8 22.21 19.77 0.79
CA MET A 8 21.81 19.13 2.04
C MET A 8 20.29 19.07 2.04
N ASN A 9 19.72 17.90 2.27
CA ASN A 9 18.29 17.80 2.47
C ASN A 9 17.96 18.47 3.82
N ASN A 10 17.16 19.52 3.80
CA ASN A 10 16.83 20.27 5.03
C ASN A 10 15.74 19.55 5.86
N ASP A 11 15.01 18.63 5.23
CA ASP A 11 13.93 17.87 5.85
C ASP A 11 14.34 16.43 6.16
N LEU A 12 13.72 15.87 7.20
CA LEU A 12 13.82 14.44 7.49
C LEU A 12 13.09 13.64 6.39
N PRO A 13 13.56 12.42 6.06
CA PRO A 13 12.88 11.57 5.10
C PRO A 13 11.45 11.27 5.58
N LEU A 14 10.49 11.43 4.67
CA LEU A 14 9.05 11.26 4.92
C LEU A 14 8.61 9.79 5.08
N GLY A 15 9.53 8.82 5.14
CA GLY A 15 9.24 7.38 5.17
C GLY A 15 9.13 6.77 3.76
N VAL A 16 8.64 5.54 3.69
CA VAL A 16 8.45 4.77 2.44
C VAL A 16 6.99 4.32 2.34
N ALA A 17 6.53 3.99 1.12
CA ALA A 17 5.21 3.41 0.91
C ALA A 17 4.99 2.19 1.82
N GLY A 18 3.81 2.10 2.41
CA GLY A 18 3.48 1.06 3.39
C GLY A 18 3.81 1.43 4.83
N ASP A 19 4.64 2.44 5.12
CA ASP A 19 4.92 2.85 6.50
C ASP A 19 3.71 3.54 7.16
N PHE A 20 3.67 3.54 8.50
CA PHE A 20 2.67 4.30 9.25
C PHE A 20 2.89 5.81 9.10
N ALA A 21 1.83 6.55 8.80
CA ALA A 21 1.89 8.00 8.61
C ALA A 21 1.59 8.81 9.89
N SER A 22 1.09 8.15 10.93
CA SER A 22 0.73 8.71 12.23
C SER A 22 0.74 7.64 13.34
N ALA A 23 0.48 8.07 14.58
CA ALA A 23 0.27 7.21 15.74
C ALA A 23 -1.22 6.95 16.05
N ASN A 24 -2.11 7.18 15.08
CA ASN A 24 -3.53 6.83 15.22
C ASN A 24 -3.72 5.31 15.33
N PRO A 25 -4.87 4.83 15.84
CA PRO A 25 -5.15 3.40 15.88
C PRO A 25 -5.08 2.77 14.48
N HIS A 26 -4.42 1.61 14.41
CA HIS A 26 -4.30 0.82 13.19
C HIS A 26 -5.01 -0.51 13.40
N PHE A 27 -5.74 -0.95 12.37
CA PHE A 27 -6.57 -2.15 12.44
C PHE A 27 -6.07 -3.16 11.40
N SER A 28 -5.77 -4.38 11.84
CA SER A 28 -5.46 -5.48 10.93
C SER A 28 -6.73 -6.15 10.43
N VAL A 29 -6.63 -6.83 9.30
CA VAL A 29 -7.63 -7.80 8.86
C VAL A 29 -7.43 -9.07 9.70
N VAL A 30 -8.53 -9.65 10.18
CA VAL A 30 -8.50 -10.92 10.91
C VAL A 30 -8.18 -12.02 9.91
N ALA A 31 -7.04 -12.68 10.09
CA ALA A 31 -6.70 -13.88 9.35
C ALA A 31 -7.52 -15.07 9.88
N GLY A 32 -7.79 -16.06 9.01
CA GLY A 32 -8.53 -17.28 9.35
C GLY A 32 -7.77 -18.21 10.30
N GLU A 33 -7.82 -19.53 10.07
CA GLU A 33 -7.17 -20.55 10.93
C GLU A 33 -5.61 -20.54 10.89
N GLY A 34 -5.00 -19.42 10.51
CA GLY A 34 -3.56 -19.20 10.44
C GLY A 34 -3.23 -17.77 10.04
N GLN A 35 -1.95 -17.49 9.77
CA GLN A 35 -1.54 -16.18 9.24
C GLN A 35 -1.69 -16.13 7.71
N PHE A 36 -1.97 -14.94 7.18
CA PHE A 36 -1.94 -14.70 5.74
C PHE A 36 -0.55 -14.95 5.17
N LYS A 37 -0.50 -15.49 3.95
CA LYS A 37 0.74 -15.82 3.24
C LYS A 37 0.75 -15.20 1.85
N SER A 38 1.91 -14.75 1.42
CA SER A 38 2.13 -14.24 0.07
C SER A 38 1.86 -15.35 -0.97
N GLY A 39 1.06 -15.02 -2.00
CA GLY A 39 0.71 -15.92 -3.10
C GLY A 39 1.88 -16.22 -4.03
N SER A 40 1.61 -16.89 -5.16
CA SER A 40 2.66 -17.36 -6.08
C SER A 40 3.52 -16.24 -6.67
N GLU A 41 2.91 -15.09 -6.97
CA GLU A 41 3.56 -13.95 -7.62
C GLU A 41 4.35 -13.06 -6.65
N GLY A 42 4.23 -13.31 -5.34
CA GLY A 42 4.66 -12.38 -4.31
C GLY A 42 3.63 -11.27 -4.06
N VAL A 43 3.89 -10.46 -3.03
CA VAL A 43 3.05 -9.31 -2.65
C VAL A 43 3.93 -8.08 -2.46
N THR A 44 3.54 -6.97 -3.06
CA THR A 44 4.25 -5.69 -2.98
C THR A 44 3.70 -4.86 -1.83
N VAL A 45 4.61 -4.38 -0.97
CA VAL A 45 4.33 -3.49 0.16
C VAL A 45 3.93 -2.11 -0.34
N GLY A 46 2.97 -1.47 0.34
CA GLY A 46 2.48 -0.14 0.00
C GLY A 46 1.38 -0.11 -1.06
N LEU A 47 0.90 -1.28 -1.48
CA LEU A 47 -0.25 -1.46 -2.36
C LEU A 47 -1.40 -2.14 -1.60
N PHE A 48 -2.59 -2.08 -2.18
CA PHE A 48 -3.72 -2.92 -1.77
C PHE A 48 -3.50 -4.36 -2.23
N ALA A 49 -4.06 -5.28 -1.47
CA ALA A 49 -4.02 -6.70 -1.76
C ALA A 49 -5.29 -7.39 -1.27
N TRP A 50 -5.53 -8.58 -1.80
CA TRP A 50 -6.70 -9.40 -1.52
C TRP A 50 -6.26 -10.75 -1.00
N ALA A 51 -6.85 -11.18 0.11
CA ALA A 51 -6.66 -12.49 0.70
C ALA A 51 -7.79 -13.44 0.29
N ASP A 52 -7.46 -14.58 -0.30
CA ASP A 52 -8.42 -15.64 -0.62
C ASP A 52 -8.93 -16.39 0.63
N ASP A 53 -9.84 -17.34 0.41
CA ASP A 53 -10.43 -18.19 1.46
C ASP A 53 -9.40 -19.09 2.17
N LYS A 54 -8.25 -19.35 1.53
CA LYS A 54 -7.13 -20.13 2.06
C LYS A 54 -6.08 -19.26 2.75
N GLY A 55 -6.27 -17.94 2.77
CA GLY A 55 -5.34 -16.98 3.35
C GLY A 55 -4.12 -16.67 2.48
N LEU A 56 -4.15 -16.95 1.18
CA LEU A 56 -3.15 -16.50 0.22
C LEU A 56 -3.46 -15.09 -0.27
N VAL A 57 -2.45 -14.23 -0.24
CA VAL A 57 -2.55 -12.81 -0.55
C VAL A 57 -1.95 -12.51 -1.91
N SER A 58 -2.64 -11.68 -2.70
CA SER A 58 -2.19 -11.19 -3.99
C SER A 58 -2.52 -9.71 -4.15
N ASN A 59 -1.68 -8.95 -4.86
CA ASN A 59 -2.03 -7.58 -5.28
C ASN A 59 -3.05 -7.54 -6.44
N LYS A 60 -3.51 -8.70 -6.91
CA LYS A 60 -4.61 -8.82 -7.86
C LYS A 60 -5.85 -9.34 -7.14
N LYS A 61 -6.98 -8.68 -7.37
CA LYS A 61 -8.28 -9.06 -6.83
C LYS A 61 -8.65 -10.47 -7.29
N THR A 62 -9.15 -11.25 -6.33
CA THR A 62 -9.76 -12.56 -6.56
C THR A 62 -11.20 -12.50 -6.05
N ASP A 63 -12.12 -13.18 -6.73
CA ASP A 63 -13.54 -13.16 -6.33
C ASP A 63 -13.72 -13.74 -4.93
N GLY A 64 -14.54 -13.07 -4.11
CA GLY A 64 -14.78 -13.46 -2.72
C GLY A 64 -13.63 -13.18 -1.75
N ALA A 65 -12.52 -12.59 -2.21
CA ALA A 65 -11.37 -12.29 -1.39
C ALA A 65 -11.56 -11.03 -0.53
N ILE A 66 -10.92 -11.02 0.65
CA ILE A 66 -10.96 -9.89 1.58
C ILE A 66 -9.84 -8.90 1.23
N MET A 67 -10.21 -7.64 1.01
CA MET A 67 -9.24 -6.57 0.72
C MET A 67 -8.56 -6.04 1.99
N GLY A 68 -7.28 -5.68 1.87
CA GLY A 68 -6.58 -4.87 2.86
C GLY A 68 -5.35 -4.18 2.26
N PHE A 69 -4.74 -3.30 3.04
CA PHE A 69 -3.52 -2.59 2.65
C PHE A 69 -2.28 -3.31 3.19
N VAL A 70 -1.25 -3.45 2.36
CA VAL A 70 0.00 -4.13 2.75
C VAL A 70 0.94 -3.14 3.44
N HIS A 71 0.95 -3.18 4.78
CA HIS A 71 1.86 -2.38 5.60
C HIS A 71 3.29 -2.93 5.56
N ARG A 72 4.27 -2.06 5.71
CA ARG A 72 5.68 -2.43 5.74
C ARG A 72 6.08 -3.01 7.10
N ASN A 73 6.10 -4.33 7.19
CA ASN A 73 6.58 -5.05 8.38
C ASN A 73 7.98 -5.67 8.22
N ASN A 74 8.82 -5.09 7.34
CA ASN A 74 10.18 -5.59 7.01
C ASN A 74 10.26 -7.06 6.54
N GLN A 75 9.20 -7.56 5.89
CA GLN A 75 9.15 -8.91 5.31
C GLN A 75 9.63 -8.96 3.85
N ALA A 76 9.76 -7.80 3.20
CA ALA A 76 10.28 -7.71 1.84
C ALA A 76 11.78 -8.01 1.84
N ILE A 77 12.21 -8.87 0.92
CA ILE A 77 13.62 -9.24 0.75
C ILE A 77 14.04 -9.05 -0.69
N ILE A 78 15.34 -8.86 -0.89
CA ILE A 78 15.96 -8.80 -2.21
C ILE A 78 16.24 -10.23 -2.65
N ASP A 79 15.46 -10.74 -3.60
CA ASP A 79 15.59 -12.10 -4.15
C ASP A 79 16.17 -12.12 -5.58
N GLN A 80 16.23 -10.97 -6.24
CA GLN A 80 16.80 -10.81 -7.58
C GLN A 80 18.29 -10.43 -7.54
N TYR A 81 19.11 -11.13 -8.33
CA TYR A 81 20.54 -10.83 -8.45
C TYR A 81 20.76 -9.42 -9.02
N GLY A 82 21.58 -8.62 -8.33
CA GLY A 82 21.91 -7.24 -8.71
C GLY A 82 20.85 -6.19 -8.32
N ALA A 83 19.76 -6.57 -7.66
CA ALA A 83 18.82 -5.61 -7.11
C ALA A 83 19.36 -4.98 -5.81
N GLU A 84 19.20 -3.67 -5.66
CA GLU A 84 19.71 -2.90 -4.51
C GLU A 84 18.63 -2.65 -3.45
N ALA A 85 17.35 -2.74 -3.84
CA ALA A 85 16.20 -2.57 -2.97
C ALA A 85 15.01 -3.41 -3.45
N SER A 86 14.12 -3.77 -2.53
CA SER A 86 12.89 -4.51 -2.85
C SER A 86 11.76 -4.09 -1.91
N MET A 87 10.57 -3.91 -2.48
CA MET A 87 9.31 -3.79 -1.74
C MET A 87 8.48 -5.07 -1.86
N LYS A 88 9.04 -6.13 -2.45
CA LYS A 88 8.35 -7.38 -2.73
C LYS A 88 8.58 -8.38 -1.59
N ILE A 89 7.47 -8.87 -1.03
CA ILE A 89 7.40 -10.01 -0.13
C ILE A 89 7.30 -11.28 -1.00
N PRO A 90 8.32 -12.15 -1.00
CA PRO A 90 8.30 -13.36 -1.82
C PRO A 90 7.19 -14.33 -1.44
N LYS A 91 6.90 -15.26 -2.35
CA LYS A 91 5.91 -16.33 -2.17
C LYS A 91 6.09 -17.07 -0.85
N GLY A 92 4.96 -17.37 -0.20
CA GLY A 92 4.88 -18.24 0.98
C GLY A 92 5.32 -17.59 2.29
N ARG A 93 5.81 -16.34 2.25
CA ARG A 93 6.10 -15.56 3.44
C ARG A 93 4.84 -15.03 4.09
N GLU A 94 4.90 -14.83 5.38
CA GLU A 94 3.85 -14.18 6.15
C GLU A 94 3.57 -12.76 5.64
N VAL A 95 2.29 -12.39 5.64
CA VAL A 95 1.82 -11.05 5.28
C VAL A 95 0.83 -10.60 6.34
N THR A 96 0.80 -9.30 6.63
CA THR A 96 -0.24 -8.69 7.45
C THR A 96 -0.97 -7.65 6.62
N LEU A 97 -2.29 -7.81 6.50
CA LEU A 97 -3.16 -6.85 5.82
C LEU A 97 -3.80 -5.91 6.84
N MET A 98 -3.90 -4.63 6.48
CA MET A 98 -4.49 -3.59 7.30
C MET A 98 -5.87 -3.19 6.75
N SER A 99 -6.87 -3.15 7.62
CA SER A 99 -8.24 -2.73 7.31
C SER A 99 -8.50 -1.25 7.59
N GLY A 100 -7.64 -0.61 8.41
CA GLY A 100 -7.71 0.80 8.74
C GLY A 100 -6.44 1.32 9.41
N GLY A 101 -6.36 2.64 9.54
CA GLY A 101 -5.20 3.37 10.05
C GLY A 101 -4.76 4.48 9.09
N ASP A 102 -3.54 4.97 9.30
CA ASP A 102 -2.92 5.99 8.46
C ASP A 102 -1.59 5.50 7.90
N TYR A 103 -1.44 5.56 6.59
CA TYR A 103 -0.29 4.99 5.90
C TYR A 103 0.28 5.94 4.85
N PHE A 104 1.56 5.75 4.55
CA PHE A 104 2.18 6.32 3.37
C PHE A 104 1.82 5.46 2.14
N VAL A 105 1.37 6.13 1.09
CA VAL A 105 0.94 5.50 -0.17
C VAL A 105 1.44 6.32 -1.34
N VAL A 106 1.73 5.67 -2.46
CA VAL A 106 2.13 6.36 -3.70
C VAL A 106 0.89 6.56 -4.56
N LEU A 107 0.67 7.80 -5.01
CA LEU A 107 -0.36 8.13 -5.99
C LEU A 107 0.30 8.62 -7.27
N THR A 108 0.30 7.78 -8.31
CA THR A 108 0.99 8.08 -9.59
C THR A 108 0.42 9.32 -10.28
N ALA A 109 -0.90 9.48 -10.27
CA ALA A 109 -1.60 10.64 -10.83
C ALA A 109 -1.80 11.81 -9.83
N GLY A 110 -1.26 11.67 -8.62
CA GLY A 110 -1.49 12.61 -7.53
C GLY A 110 -2.88 12.50 -6.89
N GLY A 111 -3.18 13.43 -5.99
CA GLY A 111 -4.44 13.50 -5.27
C GLY A 111 -4.55 14.76 -4.43
N LYS A 112 -5.78 15.21 -4.18
CA LYS A 112 -6.10 16.37 -3.35
C LYS A 112 -6.65 15.90 -2.00
N LEU A 113 -6.36 16.65 -0.95
CA LEU A 113 -6.90 16.42 0.39
C LEU A 113 -8.42 16.15 0.34
N GLY A 114 -8.85 15.05 0.96
CA GLY A 114 -10.25 14.66 1.09
C GLY A 114 -10.80 13.81 -0.07
N GLN A 115 -10.07 13.63 -1.17
CA GLN A 115 -10.48 12.70 -2.23
C GLN A 115 -10.53 11.25 -1.72
N PHE A 116 -11.44 10.46 -2.29
CA PHE A 116 -11.54 9.04 -2.01
C PHE A 116 -10.36 8.29 -2.64
N ILE A 117 -9.92 7.23 -2.00
CA ILE A 117 -8.92 6.32 -2.56
C ILE A 117 -9.62 5.03 -2.98
N VAL A 118 -9.40 4.63 -4.23
CA VAL A 118 -9.82 3.34 -4.77
C VAL A 118 -8.59 2.49 -5.09
N ALA A 119 -8.75 1.17 -5.03
CA ALA A 119 -7.71 0.21 -5.34
C ALA A 119 -7.92 -0.37 -6.74
N ASP A 120 -6.91 -0.33 -7.59
CA ASP A 120 -6.94 -0.99 -8.91
C ASP A 120 -7.01 -2.51 -8.73
N VAL A 121 -7.98 -3.16 -9.36
CA VAL A 121 -8.25 -4.60 -9.12
C VAL A 121 -7.19 -5.52 -9.72
N ASP A 122 -6.41 -5.07 -10.70
CA ASP A 122 -5.38 -5.89 -11.36
C ASP A 122 -4.01 -5.72 -10.72
N THR A 123 -3.73 -4.54 -10.17
CA THR A 123 -2.39 -4.16 -9.69
C THR A 123 -2.33 -3.84 -8.19
N GLY A 124 -3.45 -3.53 -7.56
CA GLY A 124 -3.51 -3.08 -6.17
C GLY A 124 -3.06 -1.63 -5.97
N GLU A 125 -2.79 -0.89 -7.05
CA GLU A 125 -2.38 0.50 -6.96
C GLU A 125 -3.50 1.40 -6.41
N ALA A 126 -3.09 2.38 -5.61
CA ALA A 126 -4.01 3.38 -5.06
C ALA A 126 -4.23 4.50 -6.07
N LYS A 127 -5.50 4.88 -6.27
CA LYS A 127 -5.89 6.01 -7.13
C LYS A 127 -6.83 6.94 -6.37
N ALA A 128 -6.56 8.25 -6.44
CA ALA A 128 -7.46 9.25 -5.89
C ALA A 128 -8.59 9.59 -6.88
N VAL A 129 -9.82 9.68 -6.38
CA VAL A 129 -11.01 10.02 -7.15
C VAL A 129 -11.92 10.99 -6.37
N ASP A 130 -12.61 11.88 -7.09
CA ASP A 130 -13.55 12.83 -6.47
C ASP A 130 -14.83 12.16 -5.99
N LYS A 131 -15.24 11.08 -6.67
CA LYS A 131 -16.39 10.25 -6.34
C LYS A 131 -16.10 8.80 -6.64
N ILE A 132 -16.70 7.90 -5.87
CA ILE A 132 -16.66 6.45 -6.14
C ILE A 132 -17.76 6.15 -7.17
N ASP A 133 -17.37 5.55 -8.28
CA ASP A 133 -18.30 5.03 -9.28
C ASP A 133 -18.58 3.54 -8.97
N PRO A 134 -19.82 3.17 -8.60
CA PRO A 134 -20.15 1.78 -8.27
C PRO A 134 -20.19 0.85 -9.49
N GLU A 135 -20.22 1.39 -10.72
CA GLU A 135 -20.26 0.59 -11.95
C GLU A 135 -18.85 0.27 -12.50
N ASP A 136 -17.83 1.01 -12.06
CA ASP A 136 -16.46 0.82 -12.49
C ASP A 136 -15.83 -0.41 -11.83
N LYS A 137 -15.79 -1.51 -12.58
CA LYS A 137 -15.21 -2.78 -12.11
C LYS A 137 -13.68 -2.80 -12.10
N ALA A 138 -13.02 -1.79 -12.67
CA ALA A 138 -11.56 -1.69 -12.66
C ALA A 138 -11.01 -1.27 -11.30
N PHE A 139 -11.85 -0.69 -10.43
CA PHE A 139 -11.44 -0.21 -9.12
C PHE A 139 -12.36 -0.69 -8.01
N GLU A 140 -11.77 -1.14 -6.90
CA GLU A 140 -12.49 -1.48 -5.67
C GLU A 140 -12.51 -0.26 -4.73
N PRO A 141 -13.67 0.13 -4.18
CA PRO A 141 -13.75 1.23 -3.23
C PRO A 141 -13.06 0.89 -1.90
N THR A 142 -12.29 1.83 -1.37
CA THR A 142 -11.66 1.68 -0.06
C THR A 142 -12.22 2.68 0.96
N LYS A 143 -11.89 2.46 2.24
CA LYS A 143 -12.26 3.37 3.34
C LYS A 143 -11.30 4.55 3.47
N PHE A 144 -10.21 4.58 2.69
CA PHE A 144 -9.16 5.58 2.84
C PHE A 144 -9.47 6.84 2.04
N ARG A 145 -9.02 7.98 2.56
CA ARG A 145 -9.00 9.27 1.88
C ARG A 145 -7.60 9.84 1.84
N VAL A 146 -7.37 10.72 0.87
CA VAL A 146 -6.12 11.46 0.73
C VAL A 146 -6.00 12.46 1.88
N ALA A 147 -4.97 12.32 2.72
CA ALA A 147 -4.74 13.17 3.89
C ALA A 147 -3.77 14.34 3.62
N LYS A 148 -3.05 14.32 2.49
CA LYS A 148 -2.20 15.42 2.04
C LYS A 148 -2.22 15.53 0.52
N THR A 149 -2.42 16.75 0.00
CA THR A 149 -2.37 17.00 -1.44
C THR A 149 -0.97 16.73 -2.00
N VAL A 150 -0.91 16.02 -3.13
CA VAL A 150 0.31 15.71 -3.88
C VAL A 150 0.01 15.76 -5.38
N THR A 151 0.96 16.23 -6.19
CA THR A 151 0.83 16.22 -7.66
C THR A 151 1.16 14.87 -8.26
N SER A 152 2.12 14.14 -7.68
CA SER A 152 2.45 12.74 -7.96
C SER A 152 3.42 12.24 -6.88
N GLY A 153 3.35 10.96 -6.53
CA GLY A 153 4.31 10.31 -5.64
C GLY A 153 3.77 10.04 -4.24
N LEU A 154 4.68 9.98 -3.27
CA LEU A 154 4.38 9.58 -1.89
C LEU A 154 3.50 10.62 -1.19
N THR A 155 2.39 10.16 -0.61
CA THR A 155 1.51 10.96 0.23
C THR A 155 0.99 10.15 1.42
N LYS A 156 0.22 10.82 2.29
CA LYS A 156 -0.45 10.21 3.43
C LYS A 156 -1.90 9.90 3.05
N MET A 157 -2.34 8.71 3.39
CA MET A 157 -3.76 8.35 3.40
C MET A 157 -4.23 8.05 4.82
N SER A 158 -5.52 8.27 5.06
CA SER A 158 -6.15 8.03 6.35
C SER A 158 -7.51 7.39 6.18
N SER A 159 -7.85 6.41 7.02
CA SER A 159 -9.20 5.84 7.10
C SER A 159 -10.12 6.58 8.07
N SER A 160 -9.63 7.63 8.73
CA SER A 160 -10.38 8.39 9.75
C SER A 160 -10.97 9.70 9.22
N LEU A 161 -10.74 10.00 7.94
CA LEU A 161 -11.26 11.18 7.22
C LEU A 161 -12.50 10.80 6.40
#